data_AF-A0A2G5B5N8-F1
#
_entry.id   AF-A0A2G5B5N8-F1
#
_cell.length_a   1.000
_cell.length_b   1.000
_cell.length_c   1.000
_cell.angle_alpha   90.00
_cell.angle_beta   90.00
_cell.angle_gamma   90.00
#
_symmetry.space_group_name_H-M   'P 1'
#
loop_
_entity.id
_entity.type
_entity.pdbx_description
1 polymer ?
#
loop_
_entity_poly.entity_id
_entity_poly.type
_entity_poly.pdbx_seq_one_letter_code
_entity_poly.pdbx_strand_id
1 'polypeptide(L)' 'MPSCSGIREEYIQCLLRSECVFINRNSVSECGRNKELAATVPSQCHLLRQSLFDCKRGLLDMRKRMRG' A
#
# COMPACT_ATOMS: atom_id res chain seq x y z
N MET A 1 -10.96 3.87 -15.60
CA MET A 1 -11.00 2.64 -14.77
C MET A 1 -10.22 2.92 -13.51
N PRO A 2 -10.80 2.93 -12.31
CA PRO A 2 -10.02 3.16 -11.11
C PRO A 2 -9.32 1.83 -10.75
N SER A 3 -8.32 1.50 -11.55
CA SER A 3 -7.14 0.74 -11.12
C SER A 3 -6.69 1.34 -9.79
N CYS A 4 -6.19 0.54 -8.85
CA CYS A 4 -5.95 0.86 -7.43
C CYS A 4 -5.10 2.12 -7.09
N SER A 5 -4.84 3.03 -8.03
CA SER A 5 -4.20 4.33 -7.90
C SER A 5 -4.72 5.15 -6.74
N GLY A 6 -6.04 5.26 -6.51
CA GLY A 6 -6.56 6.02 -5.37
C GLY A 6 -6.08 5.47 -4.02
N ILE A 7 -6.19 4.15 -3.83
CA ILE A 7 -5.68 3.47 -2.62
C ILE A 7 -4.15 3.59 -2.54
N ARG A 8 -3.46 3.58 -3.68
CA ARG A 8 -2.00 3.74 -3.74
C ARG A 8 -1.57 5.15 -3.31
N GLU A 9 -2.25 6.18 -3.77
CA GLU A 9 -1.99 7.56 -3.39
C GLU A 9 -2.23 7.77 -1.89
N GLU A 10 -3.36 7.27 -1.37
CA GLU A 10 -3.65 7.28 0.06
C GLU A 10 -2.58 6.55 0.87
N TYR A 11 -2.12 5.39 0.41
CA TYR A 11 -1.04 4.64 1.06
C TYR A 11 0.29 5.43 1.06
N ILE A 12 0.62 6.11 -0.04
CA ILE A 12 1.81 6.96 -0.14
C ILE A 12 1.70 8.15 0.81
N GLN A 13 0.55 8.84 0.85
CA GLN A 13 0.30 9.95 1.77
C GLN A 13 0.40 9.51 3.24
N CYS A 14 -0.12 8.31 3.55
CA CYS A 14 -0.03 7.73 4.88
C CYS A 14 1.43 7.50 5.30
N LEU A 15 2.24 6.91 4.40
CA LEU A 15 3.67 6.69 4.66
C LEU A 15 4.46 7.99 4.78
N LEU A 16 4.15 9.01 3.97
CA LEU A 16 4.79 10.33 4.05
C LEU A 16 4.56 11.01 5.40
N ARG A 17 3.39 10.78 6.02
CA ARG A 17 3.07 11.30 7.37
C ARG A 17 3.63 10.43 8.49
N SER A 18 4.03 9.20 8.19
CA SER A 18 4.55 8.24 9.17
C SER A 18 5.99 8.57 9.58
N GLU A 19 6.36 8.13 10.79
CA GLU A 19 7.72 8.29 11.34
C GLU A 19 8.82 7.69 10.45
N CYS A 20 8.53 6.63 9.70
CA CYS A 20 9.49 6.03 8.78
C CYS A 20 10.00 7.01 7.70
N VAL A 21 9.13 7.85 7.14
CA VAL A 21 9.54 8.83 6.12
C VAL A 21 9.80 10.18 6.76
N PHE A 22 8.95 10.60 7.70
CA PHE A 22 9.04 11.92 8.32
C PHE A 22 10.26 12.08 9.22
N ILE A 23 10.54 11.07 10.07
CA ILE A 23 11.67 11.11 11.02
C ILE A 23 12.91 10.47 10.39
N ASN A 24 12.78 9.25 9.90
CA ASN A 24 13.93 8.47 9.42
C ASN A 24 14.36 8.83 7.99
N ARG A 25 13.59 9.68 7.28
CA ARG A 25 13.85 10.10 5.88
C ARG A 25 14.05 8.94 4.91
N ASN A 26 13.45 7.78 5.21
CA ASN A 26 13.49 6.64 4.31
C ASN A 26 12.58 6.86 3.11
N SER A 27 12.84 6.12 2.03
CA SER A 27 11.95 6.11 0.87
C SER A 27 10.65 5.40 1.19
N VAL A 28 9.54 5.89 0.64
CA VAL A 28 8.19 5.29 0.78
C VAL A 28 8.19 3.80 0.40
N SER A 29 8.94 3.44 -0.65
CA SER A 29 9.14 2.06 -1.07
C SER A 29 9.87 1.19 -0.03
N GLU A 30 10.86 1.76 0.67
CA GLU A 30 11.60 1.08 1.73
C GLU A 30 10.74 0.86 2.96
N CYS A 31 10.01 1.90 3.40
CA CYS A 31 9.08 1.79 4.53
C CYS A 31 7.99 0.72 4.32
N GLY A 32 7.59 0.50 3.07
CA GLY A 32 6.64 -0.56 2.72
C GLY A 32 7.27 -1.95 2.52
N ARG A 33 8.56 -2.05 2.18
CA ARG A 33 9.19 -3.35 1.88
C ARG A 33 9.89 -3.93 3.10
N ASN A 34 10.54 -3.08 3.88
CA ASN A 34 11.32 -3.49 5.03
C ASN A 34 10.40 -3.75 6.23
N LYS A 35 10.52 -4.95 6.80
CA LYS A 35 9.69 -5.42 7.91
C LYS A 35 9.99 -4.70 9.22
N GLU A 36 11.23 -4.26 9.41
CA GLU A 36 11.66 -3.50 10.59
C GLU A 36 11.08 -2.09 10.57
N LEU A 37 11.14 -1.44 9.41
CA LEU A 37 10.54 -0.12 9.20
C LEU A 37 9.02 -0.18 9.26
N ALA A 38 8.40 -1.28 8.82
CA ALA A 38 6.96 -1.47 8.90
C ALA A 38 6.42 -1.46 10.35
N ALA A 39 7.26 -1.75 11.36
CA ALA A 39 6.87 -1.62 12.77
C ALA A 39 6.74 -0.15 13.22
N THR A 40 7.47 0.77 12.57
CA THR A 40 7.39 2.23 12.81
C THR A 40 6.28 2.91 12.01
N VAL A 41 5.52 2.12 11.24
CA VAL A 41 4.40 2.58 10.43
C VAL A 41 3.08 2.36 11.19
N PRO A 42 2.20 3.36 11.30
CA PRO A 42 0.97 3.24 12.07
C PRO A 42 -0.01 2.26 11.41
N SER A 43 -0.86 1.66 12.24
CA SER A 43 -1.88 0.65 11.86
C SER A 43 -2.76 1.10 10.68
N GLN A 44 -3.00 2.41 10.55
CA GLN A 44 -3.78 2.97 9.45
C GLN A 44 -3.12 2.71 8.08
N CYS A 45 -1.80 2.80 7.96
CA CYS A 45 -1.13 2.51 6.69
C CYS A 45 -1.08 1.01 6.41
N HIS A 46 -1.07 0.17 7.45
CA HIS A 46 -1.18 -1.30 7.30
C HIS A 46 -2.53 -1.70 6.70
N LEU A 47 -3.61 -1.04 7.11
CA LEU A 47 -4.94 -1.24 6.52
C LEU A 47 -4.95 -0.85 5.03
N LEU A 48 -4.43 0.33 4.69
CA LEU A 48 -4.31 0.78 3.29
C LEU A 48 -3.45 -0.16 2.44
N ARG A 49 -2.37 -0.72 3.01
CA ARG A 49 -1.56 -1.76 2.37
C ARG A 49 -2.39 -2.99 2.03
N GLN A 50 -3.23 -3.44 2.97
CA GLN A 50 -4.09 -4.60 2.78
C GLN A 50 -5.15 -4.32 1.71
N SER A 51 -5.81 -3.16 1.74
CA SER A 51 -6.75 -2.74 0.70
C SER A 51 -6.09 -2.62 -0.67
N LEU A 52 -4.85 -2.13 -0.74
CA LEU A 52 -4.09 -2.04 -1.99
C LEU A 52 -3.78 -3.44 -2.53
N PHE A 53 -3.41 -4.37 -1.65
CA PHE A 53 -3.14 -5.76 -2.01
C PHE A 53 -4.41 -6.46 -2.50
N ASP A 54 -5.52 -6.30 -1.79
CA ASP A 54 -6.82 -6.85 -2.15
C ASP A 54 -7.30 -6.31 -3.50
N CYS A 55 -7.24 -4.99 -3.69
CA CYS A 55 -7.58 -4.37 -4.97
C CYS A 55 -6.70 -4.91 -6.12
N LYS A 56 -5.38 -5.03 -5.91
CA LYS A 56 -4.46 -5.53 -6.93
C LYS A 56 -4.71 -7.02 -7.23
N ARG A 57 -5.07 -7.81 -6.21
CA ARG A 57 -5.46 -9.21 -6.35
C ARG A 57 -6.79 -9.35 -7.09
N GLY A 58 -7.79 -8.54 -6.78
CA GLY A 58 -9.06 -8.49 -7.49
C GLY A 58 -8.91 -8.13 -8.97
N LEU A 59 -7.99 -7.22 -9.32
CA LEU A 59 -7.65 -6.90 -10.71
C LEU A 59 -7.01 -8.09 -11.45
N LEU A 60 -6.22 -8.92 -10.75
CA LEU A 60 -5.62 -10.13 -11.32
C LEU A 60 -6.65 -11.25 -11.49
N ASP A 61 -7.55 -11.44 -10.52
CA ASP A 61 -8.59 -12.48 -10.51
C ASP A 61 -9.76 -12.20 -11.49
N MET A 62 -10.06 -10.93 -11.77
CA MET A 62 -11.09 -10.55 -12.76
C MET A 62 -10.73 -11.02 -14.19
N ARG A 63 -9.44 -11.18 -14.51
CA ARG A 63 -8.97 -11.66 -15.84
C ARG A 63 -9.21 -13.16 -16.08
N LYS A 64 -9.71 -13.93 -15.11
CA LYS A 64 -10.07 -15.36 -15.28
C LYS A 64 -11.57 -15.64 -15.34
N ARG A 65 -12.45 -14.66 -15.14
CA ARG A 65 -13.92 -14.81 -15.21
C ARG A 65 -14.50 -14.46 -16.58
N MET A 66 -13.87 -14.88 -17.67
CA MET A 66 -14.44 -14.83 -19.04
C MET A 66 -14.07 -16.09 -19.81
N ARG A 67 -14.47 -17.26 -19.29
CA ARG A 67 -14.61 -18.48 -20.08
C ARG A 67 -15.76 -19.31 -19.51
N GLY A 68 -16.97 -18.82 -19.78
CA GLY A 68 -18.10 -19.69 -20.08
C GLY A 68 -18.02 -20.08 -21.55
#